data_AF-A0A7K2XP20-F1
#
_entry.id   AF-A0A7K2XP20-F1
#
_cell.length_a   1.000
_cell.length_b   1.000
_cell.length_c   1.000
_cell.angle_alpha   90.00
_cell.angle_beta   90.00
_cell.angle_gamma   90.00
#
_symmetry.space_group_name_H-M   'P 1'
#
loop_
_entity.id
_entity.type
_entity.pdbx_description
1 polymer ?
#
loop_
_entity_poly.entity_id
_entity_poly.type
_entity_poly.pdbx_seq_one_letter_code
_entity_poly.pdbx_strand_id
1 'polypeptide(L)'
;VAAWRDASGIAYGPAYRVVRSAHRGPGRMLLMLRAEEGADGGAVPPFVPPPLLDSVFQALGMLDDGSAGVCLPWYVDRLVARRRISGTVIALVERDEPAGTATGAASGGVVRGRAVVCNQQGEVLLELDRITLKA
;
A
#
# COMPACT_ATOMS: atom_id res chain seq x y z
N VAL A 1 9.24 5.16 -6.92
CA VAL A 1 8.25 4.16 -7.40
C VAL A 1 8.80 3.31 -8.54
N ALA A 2 9.23 3.89 -9.68
CA ALA A 2 9.75 3.11 -10.82
C ALA A 2 10.93 2.19 -10.44
N ALA A 3 12.00 2.73 -9.84
CA ALA A 3 13.17 1.95 -9.44
C ALA A 3 12.87 0.78 -8.49
N TRP A 4 11.90 0.93 -7.58
CA TRP A 4 11.48 -0.17 -6.69
C TRP A 4 10.73 -1.25 -7.46
N ARG A 5 9.87 -0.90 -8.43
CA ARG A 5 9.15 -1.89 -9.22
C ARG A 5 10.12 -2.76 -10.01
N ASP A 6 11.13 -2.15 -10.61
CA ASP A 6 12.17 -2.86 -11.34
C ASP A 6 12.97 -3.79 -10.41
N ALA A 7 13.25 -3.36 -9.18
CA ALA A 7 13.96 -4.18 -8.18
C ALA A 7 13.09 -5.26 -7.51
N SER A 8 11.78 -5.07 -7.44
CA SER A 8 10.84 -5.98 -6.76
C SER A 8 10.65 -7.32 -7.48
N GLY A 9 11.04 -7.42 -8.75
CA GLY A 9 10.73 -8.58 -9.59
C GLY A 9 9.25 -8.75 -9.94
N ILE A 10 8.37 -7.82 -9.53
CA ILE A 10 6.93 -7.87 -9.80
C ILE A 10 6.58 -6.95 -10.98
N ALA A 11 6.09 -7.54 -12.07
CA ALA A 11 5.67 -6.81 -13.26
C ALA A 11 4.23 -6.27 -13.12
N TYR A 12 4.10 -4.98 -12.77
CA TYR A 12 2.80 -4.31 -12.68
C TYR A 12 2.32 -3.78 -14.04
N GLY A 13 1.24 -4.37 -14.55
CA GLY A 13 0.55 -3.90 -15.76
C GLY A 13 -0.18 -2.56 -15.56
N PRO A 14 -0.68 -1.92 -16.65
CA PRO A 14 -1.29 -0.59 -16.61
C PRO A 14 -2.41 -0.44 -15.57
N ALA A 15 -3.25 -1.47 -15.39
CA ALA A 15 -4.33 -1.48 -14.41
C ALA A 15 -3.85 -1.28 -12.96
N TYR A 16 -2.60 -1.63 -12.64
CA TYR A 16 -2.00 -1.51 -11.30
C TYR A 16 -1.11 -0.27 -11.14
N ARG A 17 -1.13 0.66 -12.11
CA ARG A 17 -0.34 1.89 -12.09
C ARG A 17 -1.16 3.10 -11.64
N VAL A 18 -1.88 2.96 -10.52
CA VAL A 18 -2.81 3.99 -10.01
C VAL A 18 -2.15 5.08 -9.16
N VAL A 19 -0.89 4.89 -8.75
CA VAL A 19 -0.09 5.89 -8.02
C VAL A 19 0.28 7.05 -8.95
N ARG A 20 -0.21 8.26 -8.63
CA ARG A 20 0.06 9.50 -9.37
C ARG A 20 1.25 10.27 -8.81
N SER A 21 1.40 10.29 -7.48
CA SER A 21 2.61 10.75 -6.82
C SER A 21 2.82 9.99 -5.52
N ALA A 22 4.06 9.98 -5.04
CA ALA A 22 4.42 9.36 -3.78
C ALA A 22 5.50 10.20 -3.09
N HIS A 23 5.31 10.45 -1.79
CA HIS A 23 6.21 11.21 -0.95
C HIS A 23 6.65 10.33 0.22
N ARG A 24 7.95 10.17 0.42
CA ARG A 24 8.50 9.35 1.49
C ARG A 24 9.00 10.21 2.64
N GLY A 25 8.73 9.77 3.87
CA GLY A 25 9.33 10.30 5.09
C GLY A 25 9.88 9.16 5.96
N PRO A 26 10.40 9.47 7.15
CA PRO A 26 10.88 8.46 8.10
C PRO A 26 9.74 7.49 8.47
N GLY A 27 9.91 6.20 8.16
CA GLY A 27 8.94 5.14 8.49
C GLY A 27 7.57 5.26 7.82
N ARG A 28 7.36 6.19 6.88
CA ARG A 28 6.04 6.45 6.30
C ARG A 28 6.08 6.91 4.85
N MET A 29 5.00 6.67 4.13
CA MET A 29 4.82 7.08 2.73
C MET A 29 3.42 7.66 2.53
N LEU A 30 3.34 8.79 1.84
CA LEU A 30 2.10 9.40 1.40
C LEU A 30 1.94 9.19 -0.09
N LEU A 31 0.84 8.59 -0.53
CA LEU A 31 0.52 8.33 -1.93
C LEU A 31 -0.66 9.18 -2.36
N MET A 32 -0.58 9.77 -3.54
CA MET A 32 -1.76 10.24 -4.26
C MET A 32 -2.16 9.18 -5.28
N LEU A 33 -3.38 8.66 -5.16
CA LEU A 33 -3.90 7.56 -5.97
C LEU A 33 -5.09 8.05 -6.79
N ARG A 34 -5.25 7.51 -8.00
CA ARG A 34 -6.45 7.72 -8.82
C ARG A 34 -7.11 6.36 -9.02
N ALA A 35 -8.25 6.13 -8.38
CA ALA A 35 -9.13 5.04 -8.74
C ALA A 35 -9.72 5.35 -10.11
N GLU A 36 -9.54 4.43 -11.08
CA GLU A 36 -10.24 4.55 -12.34
C GLU A 36 -11.72 4.27 -12.11
N GLU A 37 -12.57 5.13 -12.65
CA GLU A 37 -14.00 4.88 -12.71
C GLU A 37 -14.21 3.93 -13.89
N GLY A 38 -14.77 2.75 -13.60
CA GLY A 38 -14.84 1.55 -14.45
C GLY A 38 -14.59 1.75 -15.95
N ALA A 39 -13.56 1.06 -16.46
CA ALA A 39 -13.41 0.85 -17.89
C ALA A 39 -14.68 0.19 -18.46
N ASP A 40 -15.15 0.73 -19.57
CA ASP A 40 -16.38 0.39 -20.30
C ASP A 40 -16.80 -1.08 -20.22
N GLY A 41 -18.00 -1.35 -19.71
CA GLY A 41 -18.55 -2.72 -19.68
C GLY A 41 -19.76 -2.99 -18.78
N GLY A 42 -20.31 -1.99 -18.07
CA GLY A 42 -21.53 -2.15 -17.26
C GLY A 42 -21.35 -2.94 -15.96
N ALA A 43 -20.13 -3.36 -15.63
CA ALA A 43 -19.83 -3.99 -14.34
C ALA A 43 -19.88 -2.97 -13.21
N VAL A 44 -20.50 -3.34 -12.08
CA VAL A 44 -20.54 -2.51 -10.88
C VAL A 44 -19.10 -2.35 -10.35
N PRO A 45 -18.59 -1.12 -10.19
CA PRO A 45 -17.24 -0.91 -9.66
C PRO A 45 -17.07 -1.53 -8.27
N PRO A 46 -15.90 -2.10 -7.96
CA PRO A 46 -15.64 -2.68 -6.64
C PRO A 46 -15.70 -1.61 -5.55
N PHE A 47 -16.12 -2.00 -4.34
CA PHE A 47 -16.20 -1.09 -3.20
C PHE A 47 -14.82 -0.53 -2.80
N VAL A 48 -13.78 -1.37 -2.86
CA VAL A 48 -12.36 -1.00 -2.77
C VAL A 48 -11.67 -1.47 -4.05
N PRO A 49 -11.17 -0.56 -4.91
CA PRO A 49 -10.45 -0.95 -6.12
C PRO A 49 -9.18 -1.77 -5.82
N PRO A 50 -9.02 -2.99 -6.37
CA PRO A 50 -7.84 -3.82 -6.10
C PRO A 50 -6.49 -3.13 -6.38
N PRO A 51 -6.31 -2.39 -7.49
CA PRO A 51 -5.07 -1.63 -7.73
C PRO A 51 -4.71 -0.61 -6.64
N LEU A 52 -5.73 -0.03 -6.02
CA LEU A 52 -5.57 0.97 -4.97
C LEU A 52 -5.14 0.31 -3.67
N LEU A 53 -5.81 -0.80 -3.31
CA LEU A 53 -5.41 -1.62 -2.17
C LEU A 53 -3.99 -2.16 -2.34
N ASP A 54 -3.65 -2.68 -3.51
CA ASP A 54 -2.32 -3.19 -3.81
C ASP A 54 -1.24 -2.09 -3.73
N SER A 55 -1.57 -0.85 -4.11
CA SER A 55 -0.64 0.29 -3.97
C SER A 55 -0.24 0.58 -2.52
N VAL A 56 -1.12 0.27 -1.55
CA VAL A 56 -0.78 0.35 -0.11
C VAL A 56 0.30 -0.67 0.24
N PHE A 57 0.17 -1.90 -0.26
CA PHE A 57 1.15 -2.97 -0.02
C PHE A 57 2.48 -2.67 -0.71
N GLN A 58 2.44 -2.19 -1.95
CA GLN A 58 3.64 -1.72 -2.66
C GLN A 58 4.39 -0.66 -1.83
N ALA A 59 3.67 0.33 -1.29
CA ALA A 59 4.28 1.39 -0.49
C ALA A 59 4.86 0.88 0.83
N LEU A 60 4.21 -0.08 1.49
CA LEU A 60 4.76 -0.71 2.69
C LEU A 60 6.05 -1.48 2.37
N GLY A 61 6.07 -2.23 1.27
CA GLY A 61 7.29 -2.90 0.79
C GLY A 61 8.40 -1.91 0.40
N MET A 62 8.06 -0.74 -0.12
CA MET A 62 9.03 0.34 -0.41
C MET A 62 9.66 0.93 0.86
N LEU A 63 8.92 0.99 1.99
CA LEU A 63 9.43 1.49 3.27
C LEU A 63 10.45 0.56 3.93
N ASP A 64 10.62 -0.64 3.40
CA ASP A 64 11.58 -1.62 3.84
C ASP A 64 12.91 -1.56 3.09
N ASP A 65 13.05 -0.65 2.10
CA ASP A 65 14.25 -0.52 1.25
C ASP A 65 14.67 -1.82 0.55
N GLY A 66 13.75 -2.78 0.42
CA GLY A 66 14.01 -4.10 -0.13
C GLY A 66 14.74 -5.05 0.83
N SER A 67 14.87 -4.73 2.12
CA SER A 67 15.57 -5.58 3.10
C SER A 67 14.88 -6.95 3.31
N ALA A 68 13.56 -7.00 3.11
CA ALA A 68 12.74 -8.19 3.15
C ALA A 68 12.64 -8.90 1.78
N GLY A 69 13.33 -8.41 0.74
CA GLY A 69 13.25 -8.99 -0.60
C GLY A 69 11.89 -8.79 -1.30
N VAL A 70 11.54 -9.73 -2.18
CA VAL A 70 10.24 -9.78 -2.88
C VAL A 70 9.16 -10.18 -1.89
N CYS A 71 8.57 -9.20 -1.20
CA CYS A 71 7.56 -9.45 -0.19
C CYS A 71 6.14 -9.33 -0.77
N LEU A 72 5.28 -10.28 -0.38
CA LEU A 72 3.86 -10.32 -0.74
C LEU A 72 2.98 -10.10 0.49
N PRO A 73 1.76 -9.55 0.33
CA PRO A 73 0.78 -9.50 1.41
C PRO A 73 0.50 -10.90 1.97
N TRP A 74 0.79 -11.08 3.26
CA TRP A 74 0.57 -12.34 3.97
C TRP A 74 -0.67 -12.29 4.87
N TYR A 75 -0.88 -11.16 5.54
CA TYR A 75 -1.94 -11.01 6.53
C TYR A 75 -2.36 -9.55 6.71
N VAL A 76 -3.63 -9.33 6.98
CA VAL A 76 -4.22 -8.05 7.43
C VAL A 76 -5.16 -8.40 8.58
N ASP A 77 -4.97 -7.78 9.75
CA ASP A 77 -5.80 -8.06 10.93
C ASP A 77 -7.19 -7.47 10.77
N ARG A 78 -7.25 -6.20 10.36
CA ARG A 78 -8.50 -5.47 10.21
C ARG A 78 -8.45 -4.60 8.98
N LEU A 79 -9.54 -4.65 8.22
CA LEU A 79 -9.81 -3.79 7.07
C LEU A 79 -11.20 -3.19 7.24
N VAL A 80 -11.29 -1.87 7.28
CA VAL A 80 -12.58 -1.16 7.39
C VAL A 80 -12.73 -0.22 6.20
N ALA A 81 -13.64 -0.56 5.30
CA ALA A 81 -14.04 0.29 4.20
C ALA A 81 -15.35 1.01 4.57
N ARG A 82 -15.30 2.34 4.73
CA ARG A 82 -16.44 3.15 5.19
C ARG A 82 -17.35 3.58 4.05
N ARG A 83 -16.76 3.83 2.87
CA ARG A 83 -17.46 4.22 1.64
C ARG A 83 -16.77 3.60 0.44
N ARG A 84 -17.49 3.53 -0.68
CA ARG A 84 -16.90 3.16 -1.97
C ARG A 84 -15.80 4.15 -2.33
N ILE A 85 -14.65 3.64 -2.76
CA ILE A 85 -13.50 4.45 -3.16
C ILE A 85 -13.55 4.71 -4.66
N SER A 86 -13.56 5.98 -5.05
CA SER A 86 -13.52 6.42 -6.45
C SER A 86 -12.78 7.74 -6.59
N GLY A 87 -12.35 8.08 -7.81
CA GLY A 87 -11.66 9.32 -8.10
C GLY A 87 -10.28 9.42 -7.44
N THR A 88 -9.91 10.62 -7.03
CA THR A 88 -8.59 10.90 -6.43
C THR A 88 -8.66 10.75 -4.91
N VAL A 89 -7.75 9.94 -4.35
CA VAL A 89 -7.61 9.73 -2.91
C VAL A 89 -6.16 9.82 -2.46
N ILE A 90 -5.97 9.96 -1.15
CA ILE A 90 -4.67 10.05 -0.51
C ILE A 90 -4.52 8.85 0.42
N ALA A 91 -3.42 8.10 0.32
CA ALA A 91 -3.10 7.01 1.23
C ALA A 91 -1.87 7.37 2.08
N LEU A 92 -2.00 7.29 3.40
CA LEU A 92 -0.89 7.31 4.33
C LEU A 92 -0.58 5.87 4.72
N VAL A 93 0.65 5.44 4.45
CA VAL A 93 1.16 4.11 4.79
C VAL A 93 2.30 4.29 5.80
N GLU A 94 2.24 3.58 6.90
CA GLU A 94 3.20 3.68 7.99
C GLU A 94 3.75 2.29 8.30
N ARG A 95 5.08 2.18 8.36
CA ARG A 95 5.78 0.97 8.80
C ARG A 95 5.82 0.97 10.32
N ASP A 96 5.54 -0.17 10.92
CA ASP A 96 5.74 -0.35 12.36
C ASP A 96 7.24 -0.36 12.65
N GLU A 97 7.67 0.28 13.74
CA GLU A 97 9.05 0.16 14.18
C GLU A 97 9.42 -1.31 14.42
N PRO A 98 10.61 -1.76 14.02
CA PRO A 98 11.05 -3.10 14.33
C PRO A 98 10.99 -3.30 15.85
N ALA A 99 10.24 -4.30 16.29
CA ALA A 99 10.08 -4.59 17.70
C ALA A 99 11.44 -4.95 18.33
N GLY A 100 12.05 -3.97 19.01
CA GLY A 100 13.27 -4.14 19.80
C GLY A 100 14.56 -4.16 18.97
N THR A 101 15.48 -3.27 19.33
CA THR A 101 16.92 -3.38 19.04
C THR A 101 17.51 -4.58 19.77
N ALA A 102 17.18 -5.80 19.35
CA ALA A 102 18.04 -6.95 19.58
C ALA A 102 19.13 -6.90 18.51
N THR A 103 20.31 -6.44 18.91
CA THR A 103 21.56 -6.50 18.16
C THR A 103 21.65 -7.76 17.29
N GLY A 104 21.67 -7.59 15.97
CA GLY A 104 22.22 -8.59 15.04
C GLY A 104 21.26 -9.57 14.37
N ALA A 105 19.95 -9.53 14.63
CA ALA A 105 19.01 -10.33 13.83
C ALA A 105 18.43 -9.47 12.69
N ALA A 106 18.81 -9.77 11.45
CA ALA A 106 18.08 -9.27 10.29
C ALA A 106 16.58 -9.57 10.51
N SER A 107 15.71 -8.56 10.47
CA SER A 107 14.26 -8.78 10.46
C SER A 107 13.93 -9.64 9.25
N GLY A 108 13.88 -10.94 9.48
CA GLY A 108 13.85 -11.96 8.43
C GLY A 108 12.57 -11.84 7.63
N GLY A 109 12.68 -11.26 6.42
CA GLY A 109 11.68 -11.36 5.37
C GLY A 109 10.27 -10.90 5.75
N VAL A 110 10.08 -10.07 6.79
CA VAL A 110 8.75 -9.62 7.23
C VAL A 110 8.72 -8.12 7.44
N VAL A 111 7.73 -7.47 6.82
CA VAL A 111 7.46 -6.04 6.96
C VAL A 111 6.07 -5.87 7.55
N ARG A 112 5.94 -5.00 8.56
CA ARG A 112 4.65 -4.71 9.20
C ARG A 112 4.32 -3.23 9.14
N GLY A 113 3.03 -2.93 9.11
CA GLY A 113 2.56 -1.55 9.12
C GLY A 113 1.05 -1.43 9.13
N ARG A 114 0.60 -0.21 8.89
CA ARG A 114 -0.81 0.18 8.79
C ARG A 114 -1.00 1.18 7.66
N ALA A 115 -2.25 1.39 7.27
CA ALA A 115 -2.56 2.42 6.32
C ALA A 115 -3.95 3.03 6.53
N VAL A 116 -4.06 4.31 6.16
CA VAL A 116 -5.32 5.04 6.09
C VAL A 116 -5.44 5.63 4.69
N VAL A 117 -6.60 5.48 4.06
CA VAL A 117 -6.93 6.14 2.80
C VAL A 117 -8.05 7.13 3.05
N CYS A 118 -7.87 8.37 2.62
CA CYS A 118 -8.84 9.44 2.73
C CYS A 118 -9.13 10.11 1.38
N ASN A 119 -10.28 10.79 1.29
CA ASN A 119 -10.55 11.70 0.17
C ASN A 119 -9.71 12.98 0.30
N GLN A 120 -9.86 13.89 -0.67
CA GLN A 120 -9.10 15.15 -0.69
C GLN A 120 -9.46 16.11 0.46
N GLN A 121 -10.58 15.90 1.14
CA GLN A 121 -11.02 16.65 2.31
C GLN A 121 -10.53 16.01 3.63
N GLY A 122 -9.82 14.88 3.57
CA GLY A 122 -9.32 14.16 4.74
C GLY A 122 -10.34 13.22 5.40
N GLU A 123 -11.52 13.02 4.82
CA GLU A 123 -12.47 12.01 5.29
C GLU A 123 -11.88 10.61 5.06
N VAL A 124 -11.78 9.81 6.12
CA VAL A 124 -11.29 8.45 6.05
C VAL A 124 -12.27 7.55 5.30
N LEU A 125 -11.79 6.87 4.27
CA LEU A 125 -12.54 5.94 3.42
C LEU A 125 -12.18 4.48 3.70
N LEU A 126 -10.90 4.21 3.99
CA LEU A 126 -10.36 2.88 4.25
C LEU A 126 -9.31 2.92 5.36
N GLU A 127 -9.38 1.98 6.28
CA GLU A 127 -8.37 1.73 7.31
C GLU A 127 -7.89 0.28 7.19
N LEU A 128 -6.58 0.09 7.30
CA LEU A 128 -5.92 -1.21 7.37
C LEU A 128 -5.01 -1.27 8.59
N ASP A 129 -5.27 -2.20 9.49
CA ASP A 129 -4.47 -2.42 10.68
C ASP A 129 -3.63 -3.70 10.55
N ARG A 130 -2.40 -3.65 11.07
CA ARG A 130 -1.44 -4.78 11.14
C ARG A 130 -1.27 -5.53 9.83
N ILE A 131 -1.03 -4.78 8.75
CA ILE A 131 -0.59 -5.34 7.48
C ILE A 131 0.74 -6.05 7.71
N THR A 132 0.86 -7.28 7.23
CA THR A 132 2.10 -8.07 7.23
C THR A 132 2.43 -8.46 5.80
N LEU A 133 3.60 -8.04 5.33
CA LEU A 133 4.22 -8.56 4.11
C LEU A 133 5.27 -9.59 4.47
N LYS A 134 5.40 -10.63 3.66
CA LYS A 134 6.39 -11.70 3.85
C LYS A 134 7.08 -12.06 2.54
N ALA A 135 8.38 -12.31 2.58
CA ALA A 135 9.16 -12.86 1.47
C ALA A 135 8.85 -14.33 1.18
#